data_AF-D9TKX0-F1
#
_entry.id   AF-D9TKX0-F1
#
_cell.length_a   1.000
_cell.length_b   1.000
_cell.length_c   1.000
_cell.angle_alpha   90.00
_cell.angle_beta   90.00
_cell.angle_gamma   90.00
#
_symmetry.space_group_name_H-M   'P 1'
#
loop_
_entity.id
_entity.type
_entity.pdbx_description
1 polymer ?
#
loop_
_entity_poly.entity_id
_entity_poly.type
_entity_poly.pdbx_seq_one_letter_code
_entity_poly.pdbx_strand_id
1 'polypeptide(L)'
;MFAEIYEANLHKTQDLASKLFTRKTFFILIEKFFKEYCETNPFLTAFFYKYFWDGSYIDLWALPLVLLDVFRLNTKTLNFYIRKDKNFLKDLKIVVQCLEYYVVEFFKENGEYFRQTKEVIENYRYLLKLLIEKIEFIESN
;
A
#
# COMPACT_ATOMS: atom_id res chain seq x y z
N MET A 1 -22.96 12.73 -7.57
CA MET A 1 -21.99 13.74 -7.11
C MET A 1 -20.68 13.16 -6.57
N PHE A 2 -20.66 12.20 -5.62
CA PHE A 2 -19.40 11.54 -5.20
C PHE A 2 -18.76 10.68 -6.32
N ALA A 3 -19.58 9.98 -7.12
CA ALA A 3 -19.11 9.15 -8.23
C ALA A 3 -18.43 9.96 -9.35
N GLU A 4 -18.94 11.15 -9.68
CA GLU A 4 -18.40 12.01 -10.74
C GLU A 4 -17.08 12.68 -10.33
N ILE A 5 -16.90 13.01 -9.04
CA ILE A 5 -15.62 13.46 -8.47
C ILE A 5 -14.62 12.30 -8.41
N TYR A 6 -15.10 11.07 -8.18
CA TYR A 6 -14.28 9.85 -8.20
C TYR A 6 -13.72 9.57 -9.59
N GLU A 7 -14.54 9.63 -10.65
CA GLU A 7 -14.12 9.35 -12.03
C GLU A 7 -13.15 10.40 -12.59
N ALA A 8 -13.42 11.70 -12.36
CA ALA A 8 -12.54 12.78 -12.81
C ALA A 8 -11.15 12.75 -12.14
N ASN A 9 -11.09 12.33 -10.87
CA ASN A 9 -9.83 12.11 -10.18
C ASN A 9 -9.20 10.75 -10.52
N LEU A 10 -9.97 9.72 -10.87
CA LEU A 10 -9.46 8.38 -11.17
C LEU A 10 -8.45 8.37 -12.31
N HIS A 11 -8.70 9.12 -13.38
CA HIS A 11 -7.81 9.17 -14.54
C HIS A 11 -6.46 9.84 -14.24
N LYS A 12 -6.46 10.93 -13.45
CA LYS A 12 -5.22 11.58 -12.99
C LYS A 12 -4.49 10.73 -11.93
N THR A 13 -5.25 10.06 -11.06
CA THR A 13 -4.71 9.28 -9.95
C THR A 13 -4.27 7.86 -10.34
N GLN A 14 -4.82 7.24 -11.39
CA GLN A 14 -4.36 5.94 -11.91
C GLN A 14 -2.90 6.02 -12.35
N ASP A 15 -2.56 7.08 -13.09
CA ASP A 15 -1.18 7.33 -13.52
C ASP A 15 -0.31 7.71 -12.32
N LEU A 16 -0.82 8.53 -11.39
CA LEU A 16 -0.09 8.90 -10.18
C LEU A 16 0.21 7.70 -9.27
N ALA A 17 -0.77 6.82 -9.01
CA ALA A 17 -0.60 5.62 -8.19
C ALA A 17 0.38 4.65 -8.84
N SER A 18 0.27 4.44 -10.15
CA SER A 18 1.24 3.63 -10.90
C SER A 18 2.64 4.25 -10.78
N LYS A 19 2.78 5.56 -11.02
CA LYS A 19 4.05 6.28 -10.92
C LYS A 19 4.66 6.25 -9.52
N LEU A 20 3.86 6.25 -8.46
CA LEU A 20 4.37 6.30 -7.08
C LEU A 20 4.64 4.90 -6.54
N PHE A 21 3.73 3.95 -6.70
CA PHE A 21 3.90 2.60 -6.15
C PHE A 21 4.92 1.74 -6.90
N THR A 22 5.23 2.05 -8.17
CA THR A 22 6.28 1.33 -8.91
C THR A 22 7.65 2.05 -8.92
N ARG A 23 7.81 3.16 -8.19
CA ARG A 23 9.10 3.85 -8.06
C ARG A 23 10.01 3.11 -7.09
N LYS A 24 11.30 3.06 -7.40
CA LYS A 24 12.35 2.54 -6.50
C LYS A 24 12.22 3.08 -5.08
N THR A 25 11.90 4.37 -4.91
CA THR A 25 11.71 4.98 -3.59
C THR A 25 10.61 4.31 -2.78
N PHE A 26 9.51 3.90 -3.40
CA PHE A 26 8.43 3.23 -2.70
C PHE A 26 8.82 1.82 -2.28
N PHE A 27 9.56 1.08 -3.11
CA PHE A 27 10.13 -0.22 -2.71
C PHE A 27 11.09 -0.08 -1.51
N ILE A 28 11.97 0.93 -1.53
CA ILE A 28 12.84 1.21 -0.37
C ILE A 28 12.01 1.55 0.87
N LEU A 29 10.94 2.34 0.70
CA LEU A 29 10.03 2.66 1.79
C LEU A 29 9.39 1.40 2.37
N ILE A 30 8.95 0.45 1.54
CA ILE A 30 8.38 -0.83 2.01
C ILE A 30 9.43 -1.68 2.73
N GLU A 31 10.65 -1.78 2.21
CA GLU A 31 11.74 -2.52 2.89
C GLU A 31 12.04 -1.93 4.28
N LYS A 32 12.05 -0.59 4.36
CA LYS A 32 12.28 0.15 5.58
C LYS A 32 11.11 0.03 6.56
N PHE A 33 9.89 0.17 6.07
CA PHE A 33 8.66 -0.09 6.83
C PHE A 33 8.66 -1.49 7.44
N PHE A 34 9.05 -2.51 6.68
CA PHE A 34 9.12 -3.86 7.19
C PHE A 34 10.13 -3.99 8.34
N LYS A 35 11.39 -3.59 8.11
CA LYS A 35 12.48 -3.77 9.07
C LYS A 35 12.33 -2.91 10.34
N GLU A 36 11.89 -1.66 10.17
CA GLU A 36 11.89 -0.69 11.28
C GLU A 36 10.57 -0.70 12.05
N TYR A 37 9.47 -1.06 11.38
CA TYR A 37 8.12 -0.97 11.96
C TYR A 37 7.38 -2.31 12.03
N CYS A 38 7.42 -3.14 10.97
CA CYS A 38 6.68 -4.39 10.99
C CYS A 38 7.32 -5.43 11.91
N GLU A 39 8.64 -5.59 11.90
CA GLU A 39 9.35 -6.58 12.72
C GLU A 39 9.15 -6.37 14.24
N THR A 40 8.85 -5.14 14.66
CA THR A 40 8.57 -4.80 16.07
C THR A 40 7.08 -4.91 16.42
N ASN A 41 6.21 -5.14 15.43
CA ASN A 41 4.77 -5.29 15.59
C ASN A 41 4.32 -6.72 15.21
N PRO A 42 3.89 -7.55 16.19
CA PRO A 42 3.55 -8.96 15.92
C PRO A 42 2.45 -9.15 14.87
N PHE A 43 1.44 -8.27 14.83
CA PHE A 43 0.38 -8.34 13.84
C PHE A 43 0.91 -8.10 12.42
N LEU A 44 1.69 -7.03 12.25
CA LEU A 44 2.26 -6.68 10.94
C LEU A 44 3.25 -7.75 10.47
N THR A 45 4.15 -8.19 11.34
CA THR A 45 5.06 -9.31 11.02
C THR A 45 4.28 -10.54 10.55
N ALA A 46 3.25 -10.95 11.31
CA ALA A 46 2.44 -12.11 10.96
C ALA A 46 1.72 -11.96 9.61
N PHE A 47 1.26 -10.75 9.26
CA PHE A 47 0.68 -10.48 7.94
C PHE A 47 1.66 -10.83 6.80
N PHE A 48 2.89 -10.31 6.87
CA PHE A 48 3.90 -10.54 5.83
C PHE A 48 4.30 -12.01 5.72
N TYR A 49 4.48 -12.71 6.85
CA TYR A 49 4.74 -14.15 6.84
C TYR A 49 3.56 -14.96 6.31
N LYS A 50 2.33 -14.57 6.62
CA LYS A 50 1.13 -15.31 6.20
C LYS A 50 0.86 -15.21 4.70
N TYR A 51 1.06 -14.01 4.13
CA TYR A 51 0.65 -13.73 2.75
C TYR A 51 1.82 -13.70 1.77
N PHE A 52 3.01 -13.27 2.18
CA PHE A 52 4.14 -13.05 1.26
C PHE A 52 5.34 -13.98 1.49
N TRP A 53 5.23 -14.97 2.38
CA TRP A 53 6.24 -16.03 2.50
C TRP A 53 6.14 -17.04 1.36
N ASP A 54 7.24 -17.27 0.66
CA ASP A 54 7.30 -18.21 -0.47
C ASP A 54 7.88 -19.60 -0.11
N GLY A 55 8.31 -19.79 1.14
CA GLY A 55 9.01 -20.99 1.60
C GLY A 55 10.48 -20.75 1.97
N SER A 56 11.07 -19.67 1.46
CA SER A 56 12.49 -19.35 1.61
C SER A 56 12.73 -17.93 2.15
N TYR A 57 11.91 -16.97 1.74
CA TYR A 57 11.96 -15.58 2.21
C TYR A 57 10.58 -14.92 2.16
N ILE A 58 10.48 -13.71 2.73
CA ILE A 58 9.29 -12.85 2.60
C ILE A 58 9.46 -11.95 1.37
N ASP A 59 8.59 -12.10 0.38
CA ASP A 59 8.54 -11.21 -0.77
C ASP A 59 7.85 -9.88 -0.44
N LEU A 60 8.60 -8.96 0.16
CA LEU A 60 8.12 -7.61 0.49
C LEU A 60 7.66 -6.83 -0.74
N TRP A 61 8.18 -7.15 -1.93
CA TRP A 61 7.88 -6.44 -3.16
C TRP A 61 6.51 -6.83 -3.74
N ALA A 62 5.90 -7.90 -3.24
CA ALA A 62 4.51 -8.22 -3.52
C ALA A 62 3.55 -7.13 -3.01
N LEU A 63 3.87 -6.44 -1.90
CA LEU A 63 2.97 -5.45 -1.31
C LEU A 63 2.66 -4.28 -2.27
N PRO A 64 3.63 -3.56 -2.86
CA PRO A 64 3.35 -2.53 -3.86
C PRO A 64 2.45 -2.99 -5.01
N LEU A 65 2.61 -4.23 -5.47
CA LEU A 65 1.82 -4.80 -6.57
C LEU A 65 0.37 -5.05 -6.13
N VAL A 66 0.17 -5.60 -4.94
CA VAL A 66 -1.16 -5.77 -4.34
C VAL A 66 -1.86 -4.43 -4.17
N LEU A 67 -1.16 -3.41 -3.66
CA LEU A 67 -1.72 -2.07 -3.50
C LEU A 67 -2.13 -1.48 -4.86
N LEU A 68 -1.31 -1.66 -5.89
CA LEU A 68 -1.65 -1.20 -7.24
C LEU A 68 -2.88 -1.93 -7.83
N ASP A 69 -3.01 -3.23 -7.57
CA ASP A 69 -4.17 -4.03 -7.99
C ASP A 69 -5.46 -3.59 -7.28
N VAL A 70 -5.41 -3.35 -5.96
CA VAL A 70 -6.50 -2.71 -5.21
C VAL A 70 -6.84 -1.36 -5.82
N PHE A 71 -5.84 -0.53 -6.12
CA PHE A 71 -6.06 0.80 -6.67
C PHE A 71 -6.81 0.75 -8.00
N ARG A 72 -6.37 -0.14 -8.89
CA ARG A 72 -6.92 -0.33 -10.23
C ARG A 72 -8.25 -1.08 -10.24
N LEU A 73 -8.69 -1.61 -9.10
CA LEU A 73 -9.74 -2.62 -9.04
C LEU A 73 -9.44 -3.79 -10.00
N ASN A 74 -8.15 -4.06 -10.24
CA ASN A 74 -7.69 -5.17 -11.04
C ASN A 74 -7.47 -6.35 -10.12
N THR A 75 -8.29 -7.37 -10.27
CA THR A 75 -8.44 -8.37 -9.21
C THR A 75 -7.57 -9.61 -9.41
N LYS A 76 -6.67 -9.70 -10.41
CA LYS A 76 -5.94 -10.97 -10.64
C LYS A 76 -5.09 -11.40 -9.44
N THR A 77 -4.16 -10.55 -8.99
CA THR A 77 -3.30 -10.86 -7.84
C THR A 77 -4.09 -10.76 -6.54
N LEU A 78 -4.99 -9.77 -6.46
CA LEU A 78 -5.84 -9.57 -5.29
C LEU A 78 -6.79 -10.76 -5.02
N ASN A 79 -7.40 -11.34 -6.05
CA ASN A 79 -8.29 -12.51 -5.94
C ASN A 79 -7.54 -13.74 -5.44
N PHE A 80 -6.26 -13.90 -5.78
CA PHE A 80 -5.47 -15.00 -5.25
C PHE A 80 -5.43 -14.94 -3.72
N TYR A 81 -5.14 -13.77 -3.16
CA TYR A 81 -5.08 -13.59 -1.70
C TYR A 81 -6.46 -13.65 -1.03
N ILE A 82 -7.49 -13.03 -1.62
CA ILE A 82 -8.87 -13.08 -1.09
C ILE A 82 -9.39 -14.53 -1.05
N ARG A 83 -9.11 -15.33 -2.08
CA ARG A 83 -9.52 -16.74 -2.12
C ARG A 83 -8.77 -17.60 -1.12
N LYS A 84 -7.50 -17.26 -0.83
CA LYS A 84 -6.67 -17.95 0.16
C LYS A 84 -7.14 -17.66 1.59
N ASP A 85 -7.53 -16.41 1.88
CA ASP A 85 -8.05 -16.02 3.19
C ASP A 85 -9.08 -14.89 3.07
N LYS A 86 -10.27 -15.11 3.65
CA LYS A 86 -11.36 -14.11 3.69
C LYS A 86 -11.00 -12.87 4.51
N ASN A 87 -10.05 -12.98 5.43
CA ASN A 87 -9.58 -11.85 6.24
C ASN A 87 -8.51 -11.02 5.54
N PHE A 88 -8.06 -11.40 4.34
CA PHE A 88 -6.95 -10.72 3.68
C PHE A 88 -7.16 -9.21 3.53
N LEU A 89 -8.35 -8.79 3.07
CA LEU A 89 -8.67 -7.38 2.88
C LEU A 89 -8.67 -6.60 4.19
N LYS A 90 -9.29 -7.17 5.23
CA LYS A 90 -9.28 -6.61 6.58
C LYS A 90 -7.86 -6.45 7.13
N ASP A 91 -7.03 -7.47 6.96
CA ASP A 91 -5.64 -7.42 7.44
C ASP A 91 -4.81 -6.41 6.62
N LEU A 92 -4.98 -6.41 5.29
CA LEU A 92 -4.33 -5.47 4.37
C LEU A 92 -4.70 -4.02 4.70
N LYS A 93 -5.97 -3.76 5.05
CA LYS A 93 -6.42 -2.42 5.46
C LYS A 93 -5.62 -1.90 6.65
N ILE A 94 -5.39 -2.73 7.67
CA ILE A 94 -4.61 -2.35 8.85
C ILE A 94 -3.15 -2.07 8.44
N VAL A 95 -2.57 -2.90 7.58
CA VAL A 95 -1.21 -2.66 7.05
C VAL A 95 -1.12 -1.33 6.31
N VAL A 96 -2.11 -0.99 5.47
CA VAL A 96 -2.14 0.30 4.74
C VAL A 96 -2.30 1.48 5.69
N GLN A 97 -3.10 1.35 6.76
CA GLN A 97 -3.22 2.38 7.80
C GLN A 97 -1.88 2.61 8.51
N CYS A 98 -1.17 1.55 8.88
CA CYS A 98 0.17 1.66 9.47
C CYS A 98 1.17 2.28 8.49
N LEU A 99 1.08 1.93 7.21
CA LEU A 99 1.94 2.47 6.16
C LEU A 99 1.70 3.96 5.93
N GLU A 100 0.45 4.43 5.96
CA GLU A 100 0.12 5.86 5.84
C GLU A 100 0.79 6.71 6.92
N TYR A 101 0.81 6.19 8.15
CA TYR A 101 1.53 6.82 9.25
C TYR A 101 3.05 6.79 9.03
N TYR A 102 3.60 5.62 8.69
CA TYR A 102 5.04 5.44 8.53
C TYR A 102 5.65 6.27 7.38
N VAL A 103 4.90 6.50 6.29
CA VAL A 103 5.34 7.36 5.18
C VAL A 103 5.83 8.73 5.66
N VAL A 104 5.15 9.31 6.66
CA VAL A 104 5.53 10.63 7.19
C VAL A 104 6.87 10.56 7.91
N GLU A 105 7.05 9.56 8.78
CA GLU A 105 8.30 9.37 9.53
C GLU A 105 9.47 9.02 8.61
N PHE A 106 9.25 8.13 7.64
CA PHE A 106 10.24 7.78 6.63
C PHE A 106 10.80 9.00 5.90
N PHE A 107 9.94 9.90 5.42
CA PHE A 107 10.40 11.08 4.70
C PHE A 107 10.95 12.20 5.60
N LYS A 108 10.59 12.23 6.89
CA LYS A 108 11.25 13.10 7.87
C LYS A 108 12.70 12.67 8.11
N GLU A 109 12.92 11.36 8.31
CA GLU A 109 14.24 10.81 8.63
C GLU A 109 15.16 10.74 7.41
N ASN A 110 14.60 10.58 6.21
CA ASN A 110 15.36 10.39 4.96
C ASN A 110 15.25 11.59 3.99
N GLY A 111 14.78 12.74 4.47
CA GLY A 111 14.47 13.91 3.64
C GLY A 111 15.65 14.42 2.80
N GLU A 112 16.87 14.38 3.34
CA GLU A 112 18.09 14.78 2.62
C GLU A 112 18.44 13.83 1.46
N TYR A 113 18.16 12.53 1.63
CA TYR A 113 18.52 11.49 0.65
C TYR A 113 17.57 11.47 -0.54
N PHE A 114 16.27 11.69 -0.31
CA PHE A 114 15.26 11.58 -1.37
C PHE A 114 14.89 12.92 -2.04
N ARG A 115 15.30 14.08 -1.50
CA ARG A 115 14.94 15.43 -2.02
C ARG A 115 13.47 15.54 -2.43
N GLN A 116 12.57 14.94 -1.64
CA GLN A 116 11.14 14.91 -1.95
C GLN A 116 10.50 16.21 -1.48
N THR A 117 9.67 16.81 -2.33
CA THR A 117 8.87 17.97 -1.93
C THR A 117 7.79 17.53 -0.94
N LYS A 118 7.34 18.43 -0.06
CA LYS A 118 6.17 18.22 0.81
C LYS A 118 4.96 17.66 0.05
N GLU A 119 4.81 18.07 -1.21
CA GLU A 119 3.79 17.59 -2.14
C GLU A 119 3.86 16.07 -2.39
N VAL A 120 5.05 15.47 -2.49
CA VAL A 120 5.15 14.02 -2.71
C VAL A 120 4.74 13.21 -1.49
N ILE A 121 5.06 13.69 -0.28
CA ILE A 121 4.62 13.06 0.97
C ILE A 121 3.09 13.07 1.04
N GLU A 122 2.47 14.23 0.77
CA GLU A 122 1.01 14.36 0.74
C GLU A 122 0.37 13.50 -0.36
N ASN A 123 1.02 13.34 -1.52
CA ASN A 123 0.55 12.44 -2.57
C ASN A 123 0.55 10.97 -2.11
N TYR A 124 1.60 10.49 -1.44
CA TYR A 124 1.61 9.14 -0.89
C TYR A 124 0.49 8.95 0.14
N ARG A 125 0.33 9.89 1.07
CA ARG A 125 -0.73 9.82 2.09
C ARG A 125 -2.12 9.82 1.48
N TYR A 126 -2.36 10.70 0.51
CA TYR A 126 -3.62 10.77 -0.21
C TYR A 126 -3.94 9.44 -0.91
N LEU A 127 -2.96 8.86 -1.62
CA LEU A 127 -3.15 7.58 -2.29
C LEU A 127 -3.39 6.41 -1.32
N LEU A 128 -2.70 6.38 -0.17
CA LEU A 128 -2.90 5.35 0.85
C LEU A 128 -4.28 5.47 1.52
N LYS A 129 -4.78 6.68 1.75
CA LYS A 129 -6.17 6.90 2.20
C LYS A 129 -7.18 6.40 1.17
N LEU A 130 -6.96 6.74 -0.11
CA LEU A 130 -7.81 6.28 -1.19
C LEU A 130 -7.80 4.75 -1.35
N LEU A 131 -6.66 4.10 -1.04
CA LEU A 131 -6.57 2.63 -0.99
C LEU A 131 -7.44 2.04 0.12
N ILE A 132 -7.48 2.66 1.30
CA ILE A 132 -8.35 2.21 2.41
C ILE A 132 -9.82 2.22 1.96
N GLU A 133 -10.28 3.33 1.35
CA GLU A 133 -11.64 3.43 0.82
C GLU A 133 -11.93 2.35 -0.24
N LYS A 134 -10.97 2.08 -1.13
CA LYS A 134 -11.11 1.04 -2.15
C LYS A 134 -11.16 -0.36 -1.55
N ILE A 135 -10.39 -0.64 -0.50
CA ILE A 135 -10.47 -1.91 0.21
C ILE A 135 -11.88 -2.09 0.80
N GLU A 136 -12.42 -1.07 1.47
CA GLU A 136 -13.77 -1.11 2.05
C GLU A 136 -14.86 -1.29 1.00
N PHE A 137 -14.69 -0.65 -0.17
CA PHE A 137 -15.58 -0.86 -1.32
C PHE A 137 -15.54 -2.31 -1.82
N ILE A 138 -14.35 -2.92 -1.92
CA ILE A 138 -14.20 -4.32 -2.35
C ILE A 138 -14.75 -5.28 -1.28
N GLU A 139 -14.59 -4.99 0.01
CA GLU A 139 -15.17 -5.82 1.09
C GLU A 139 -16.69 -5.82 1.10
N SER A 140 -17.32 -4.75 0.60
CA SER A 140 -18.77 -4.55 0.63
C SER A 140 -19.50 -5.09 -0.61
N ASN A 141 -18.78 -5.55 -1.65
CA ASN A 141 -19.33 -6.04 -2.92
C ASN A 141 -18.86 -7.47 -3.23
#